data_AF-A0A1I0HMW5-F1
#
_entry.id   AF-A0A1I0HMW5-F1
#
_cell.length_a   1.000
_cell.length_b   1.000
_cell.length_c   1.000
_cell.angle_alpha   90.00
_cell.angle_beta   90.00
_cell.angle_gamma   90.00
#
_symmetry.space_group_name_H-M   'P 1'
#
loop_
_entity.id
_entity.type
_entity.pdbx_description
1 polymer ?
#
loop_
_entity_poly.entity_id
_entity_poly.type
_entity_poly.pdbx_seq_one_letter_code
_entity_poly.pdbx_strand_id
1 'polypeptide(L)'
;MGEDIRKINIKQADAYLEMIRRPVGIRRTEEMVYEKLRACINLRFGIPGETEDDFRRLAVISIKRRDLSEQGLPEAVLEKRIHQYDCHQTSLVTQMKVLFVMYVEQKLDIRLEDDEVTATEDLKTFSGLVFRALIKKE
;
A
#
# COMPACT_ATOMS: atom_id res chain seq x y z
N MET A 1 -5.49 -19.80 12.16
CA MET A 1 -4.86 -19.76 10.82
C MET A 1 -5.05 -18.42 10.11
N GLY A 2 -6.26 -18.01 9.67
CA GLY A 2 -6.44 -16.75 8.93
C GLY A 2 -6.22 -15.46 9.74
N GLU A 3 -6.43 -15.50 11.06
CA GLU A 3 -6.10 -14.36 11.94
C GLU A 3 -4.60 -14.24 12.22
N ASP A 4 -3.87 -15.35 12.25
CA ASP A 4 -2.43 -15.37 12.49
C ASP A 4 -1.66 -14.76 11.32
N ILE A 5 -2.06 -15.10 10.09
CA ILE A 5 -1.46 -14.53 8.87
C ILE A 5 -1.69 -13.02 8.78
N ARG A 6 -2.89 -12.53 9.10
CA ARG A 6 -3.18 -11.09 9.12
C ARG A 6 -2.32 -10.35 10.15
N LYS A 7 -2.16 -10.91 11.35
CA LYS A 7 -1.28 -10.34 12.38
C LYS A 7 0.19 -10.34 11.97
N ILE A 8 0.66 -11.40 11.28
CA ILE A 8 2.02 -11.47 10.74
C ILE A 8 2.24 -10.40 9.67
N ASN A 9 1.31 -10.26 8.71
CA ASN A 9 1.41 -9.26 7.65
C ASN A 9 1.47 -7.83 8.21
N ILE A 10 0.69 -7.54 9.25
CA ILE A 10 0.72 -6.22 9.91
C ILE A 10 2.09 -5.95 10.55
N LYS A 11 2.65 -6.93 11.27
CA LYS A 11 3.98 -6.78 11.89
C LYS A 11 5.08 -6.60 10.84
N GLN A 12 5.00 -7.30 9.72
CA GLN A 12 5.95 -7.16 8.62
C GLN A 12 5.82 -5.81 7.90
N ALA A 13 4.58 -5.34 7.68
CA ALA A 13 4.34 -4.00 7.13
C ALA A 13 4.93 -2.90 8.03
N ASP A 14 4.71 -3.02 9.35
CA ASP A 14 5.30 -2.12 10.34
C ASP A 14 6.83 -2.11 10.28
N ALA A 15 7.45 -3.28 10.10
CA ALA A 15 8.90 -3.38 9.99
C ALA A 15 9.46 -2.63 8.76
N TYR A 16 8.75 -2.66 7.62
CA TYR A 16 9.16 -1.89 6.44
C TYR A 16 9.09 -0.38 6.68
N LEU A 17 8.06 0.10 7.38
CA LEU A 17 7.98 1.51 7.75
C LEU A 17 9.03 1.91 8.79
N GLU A 18 9.39 1.04 9.73
CA GLU A 18 10.50 1.30 10.67
C GLU A 18 11.85 1.39 9.93
N MET A 19 12.08 0.56 8.90
CA MET A 19 13.27 0.67 8.05
C MET A 19 13.34 2.00 7.29
N ILE A 20 12.18 2.57 6.92
CA ILE A 20 12.12 3.93 6.36
C ILE A 20 12.42 4.96 7.46
N ARG A 21 11.79 4.83 8.63
CA ARG A 21 11.91 5.78 9.74
C ARG A 21 13.33 5.88 10.28
N ARG A 22 14.03 4.74 10.42
CA ARG A 22 15.38 4.65 10.98
C ARG A 22 16.28 3.79 10.10
N PRO A 23 16.79 4.33 8.99
CA PRO A 23 17.69 3.58 8.12
C PRO A 23 19.01 3.32 8.84
N VAL A 24 19.50 2.07 8.79
CA VAL A 24 20.74 1.66 9.44
C VAL A 24 21.89 1.72 8.43
N GLY A 25 22.89 2.57 8.70
CA GLY A 25 24.15 2.60 7.94
C GLY A 25 24.08 3.15 6.52
N ILE A 26 22.91 3.59 6.04
CA ILE A 26 22.70 4.15 4.70
C ILE A 26 21.80 5.37 4.82
N ARG A 27 22.06 6.42 4.03
CA ARG A 27 21.17 7.58 3.93
C ARG A 27 19.85 7.14 3.29
N ARG A 28 18.72 7.66 3.80
CA ARG A 28 17.41 7.47 3.16
C ARG A 28 17.47 7.97 1.71
N THR A 29 17.03 7.13 0.76
CA THR A 29 16.84 7.50 -0.64
C THR A 29 15.38 7.33 -1.03
N GLU A 30 14.94 8.03 -2.07
CA GLU A 30 13.58 7.90 -2.61
C GLU A 30 13.29 6.46 -3.06
N GLU A 31 14.26 5.82 -3.73
CA GLU A 31 14.18 4.41 -4.16
C GLU A 31 13.95 3.46 -2.97
N MET A 32 14.67 3.67 -1.86
CA MET A 32 14.48 2.86 -0.65
C MET A 32 13.08 3.08 -0.07
N VAL A 33 12.58 4.32 -0.04
CA VAL A 33 11.24 4.62 0.44
C VAL A 33 10.20 3.90 -0.43
N TYR A 34 10.34 3.98 -1.75
CA TYR A 34 9.46 3.31 -2.71
C TYR A 34 9.43 1.79 -2.51
N GLU A 35 10.58 1.12 -2.52
CA GLU A 35 10.63 -0.34 -2.36
C GLU A 35 10.01 -0.81 -1.03
N LYS A 36 10.23 -0.06 0.05
CA LYS A 36 9.68 -0.39 1.37
C LYS A 36 8.19 -0.09 1.45
N LEU A 37 7.70 0.99 0.84
CA LEU A 37 6.28 1.29 0.75
C LEU A 37 5.54 0.27 -0.11
N ARG A 38 6.15 -0.22 -1.20
CA ARG A 38 5.61 -1.28 -2.06
C ARG A 38 5.45 -2.59 -1.31
N ALA A 39 6.48 -3.03 -0.60
CA ALA A 39 6.38 -4.21 0.24
C ALA A 39 5.33 -4.03 1.36
N CYS A 40 5.23 -2.82 1.93
CA CYS A 40 4.28 -2.48 2.98
C CYS A 40 2.81 -2.52 2.48
N ILE A 41 2.48 -1.83 1.40
CA ILE A 41 1.12 -1.79 0.86
C ILE A 41 0.66 -3.19 0.45
N ASN A 42 1.53 -3.98 -0.19
CA ASN A 42 1.22 -5.35 -0.59
C ASN A 42 0.81 -6.23 0.60
N LEU A 43 1.49 -6.09 1.74
CA LEU A 43 1.11 -6.80 2.96
C LEU A 43 -0.18 -6.26 3.58
N ARG A 44 -0.37 -4.94 3.62
CA ARG A 44 -1.59 -4.29 4.16
C ARG A 44 -2.83 -4.62 3.33
N PHE A 45 -2.66 -4.75 2.03
CA PHE A 45 -3.70 -5.09 1.08
C PHE A 45 -3.86 -6.61 0.94
N GLY A 46 -2.97 -7.42 1.53
CA GLY A 46 -3.06 -8.88 1.47
C GLY A 46 -2.76 -9.45 0.08
N ILE A 47 -1.95 -8.73 -0.70
CA ILE A 47 -1.52 -9.06 -2.06
C ILE A 47 0.02 -9.20 -2.11
N PRO A 48 0.63 -10.08 -1.30
CA PRO A 48 2.08 -10.21 -1.24
C PRO A 48 2.66 -10.57 -2.61
N GLY A 49 3.74 -9.88 -3.00
CA GLY A 49 4.43 -10.09 -4.28
C GLY A 49 3.93 -9.26 -5.46
N GLU A 50 2.84 -8.51 -5.31
CA GLU A 50 2.24 -7.71 -6.39
C GLU A 50 3.18 -6.62 -6.93
N THR A 51 3.17 -6.38 -8.25
CA THR A 51 4.02 -5.43 -8.97
C THR A 51 3.29 -4.19 -9.48
N GLU A 52 1.97 -4.17 -9.41
CA GLU A 52 1.17 -2.97 -9.69
C GLU A 52 1.51 -1.81 -8.74
N ASP A 53 1.42 -0.58 -9.25
CA ASP A 53 1.70 0.66 -8.52
C ASP A 53 0.47 1.57 -8.42
N ASP A 54 -0.49 1.45 -9.33
CA ASP A 54 -1.72 2.24 -9.29
C ASP A 54 -2.55 1.85 -8.06
N PHE A 55 -2.85 2.82 -7.19
CA PHE A 55 -3.57 2.58 -5.94
C PHE A 55 -4.96 1.98 -6.17
N ARG A 56 -5.64 2.41 -7.24
CA ARG A 56 -6.97 1.91 -7.56
C ARG A 56 -6.88 0.44 -7.95
N ARG A 57 -5.96 0.06 -8.82
CA ARG A 57 -5.75 -1.33 -9.23
C ARG A 57 -5.29 -2.19 -8.06
N LEU A 58 -4.35 -1.73 -7.24
CA LEU A 58 -3.94 -2.44 -6.01
C LEU A 58 -5.12 -2.70 -5.08
N ALA A 59 -5.97 -1.69 -4.84
CA ALA A 59 -7.16 -1.85 -4.02
C ALA A 59 -8.18 -2.81 -4.66
N VAL A 60 -8.40 -2.72 -5.98
CA VAL A 60 -9.27 -3.66 -6.71
C VAL A 60 -8.76 -5.11 -6.60
N ILE A 61 -7.45 -5.34 -6.76
CA ILE A 61 -6.82 -6.66 -6.59
C ILE A 61 -7.03 -7.14 -5.15
N SER A 62 -6.82 -6.28 -4.16
CA SER A 62 -7.03 -6.61 -2.74
C SER A 62 -8.48 -7.00 -2.43
N ILE A 63 -9.46 -6.22 -2.87
CA ILE A 63 -10.88 -6.47 -2.67
C ILE A 63 -11.25 -7.80 -3.33
N LYS A 64 -10.83 -7.99 -4.59
CA LYS A 64 -11.09 -9.23 -5.33
C LYS A 64 -10.44 -10.42 -4.66
N ARG A 65 -9.20 -10.31 -4.19
CA ARG A 65 -8.55 -11.37 -3.44
C ARG A 65 -9.28 -11.68 -2.14
N ARG A 66 -9.84 -10.69 -1.44
CA ARG A 66 -10.68 -10.92 -0.24
C ARG A 66 -12.00 -11.62 -0.59
N ASP A 67 -12.72 -11.12 -1.58
CA ASP A 67 -14.00 -11.68 -2.04
C ASP A 67 -13.82 -13.11 -2.60
N LEU A 68 -12.69 -13.36 -3.26
CA LEU A 68 -12.33 -14.67 -3.82
C LEU A 68 -11.59 -15.56 -2.81
N SER A 69 -11.13 -15.01 -1.68
CA SER A 69 -10.37 -15.77 -0.66
C SER A 69 -11.25 -16.63 0.25
N GLU A 70 -12.56 -16.70 -0.01
CA GLU A 70 -13.35 -17.86 0.44
C GLU A 70 -13.24 -19.07 -0.51
N GLN A 71 -12.52 -19.01 -1.66
CA GLN A 71 -12.06 -20.18 -2.44
C GLN A 71 -11.11 -19.90 -3.65
N GLY A 72 -9.89 -20.45 -3.62
CA GLY A 72 -9.27 -21.33 -4.65
C GLY A 72 -9.14 -20.95 -6.15
N LEU A 73 -9.34 -19.71 -6.60
CA LEU A 73 -9.33 -19.41 -8.06
C LEU A 73 -7.92 -19.16 -8.66
N PRO A 74 -7.69 -19.55 -9.94
CA PRO A 74 -6.44 -19.24 -10.66
C PRO A 74 -6.24 -17.75 -11.01
N GLU A 75 -4.98 -17.31 -11.03
CA GLU A 75 -4.51 -15.93 -11.33
C GLU A 75 -5.12 -15.34 -12.62
N ALA A 76 -5.16 -16.12 -13.70
CA ALA A 76 -5.72 -15.67 -14.99
C ALA A 76 -7.23 -15.39 -14.95
N VAL A 77 -7.96 -16.02 -14.01
CA VAL A 77 -9.39 -15.78 -13.78
C VAL A 77 -9.58 -14.53 -12.92
N LEU A 78 -8.67 -14.28 -11.97
CA LEU A 78 -8.60 -13.03 -11.21
C LEU A 78 -8.40 -11.84 -12.15
N GLU A 79 -7.43 -11.89 -13.07
CA GLU A 79 -7.15 -10.83 -14.05
C GLU A 79 -8.36 -10.48 -14.92
N LYS A 80 -9.08 -11.47 -15.45
CA LYS A 80 -10.30 -11.23 -16.25
C LYS A 80 -11.42 -10.60 -15.43
N ARG A 81 -11.59 -11.02 -14.16
CA ARG A 81 -12.58 -10.41 -13.25
C ARG A 81 -12.16 -9.01 -12.80
N ILE A 82 -10.86 -8.70 -12.80
CA ILE A 82 -10.35 -7.35 -12.49
C ILE A 82 -10.98 -6.28 -13.41
N HIS A 83 -11.23 -6.61 -14.68
CA HIS A 83 -11.69 -5.65 -15.69
C HIS A 83 -13.22 -5.38 -15.72
N GLN A 84 -14.06 -6.15 -15.00
CA GLN A 84 -15.51 -6.15 -15.22
C GLN A 84 -16.37 -5.33 -14.24
N TYR A 85 -15.80 -4.69 -13.21
CA TYR A 85 -16.56 -4.14 -12.07
C TYR A 85 -16.11 -2.73 -11.70
N ASP A 86 -16.92 -1.70 -11.96
CA ASP A 86 -16.43 -0.31 -11.84
C ASP A 86 -17.26 0.69 -11.01
N CYS A 87 -18.49 0.36 -10.58
CA CYS A 87 -19.31 1.35 -9.85
C CYS A 87 -19.35 1.16 -8.31
N HIS A 88 -19.31 -0.08 -7.81
CA HIS A 88 -19.42 -0.35 -6.37
C HIS A 88 -18.07 -0.35 -5.63
N GLN A 89 -16.95 -0.49 -6.36
CA GLN A 89 -15.62 -0.58 -5.74
C GLN A 89 -14.93 0.78 -5.58
N THR A 90 -15.36 1.82 -6.31
CA THR A 90 -14.70 3.14 -6.29
C THR A 90 -14.64 3.76 -4.90
N SER A 91 -15.72 3.69 -4.11
CA SER A 91 -15.75 4.21 -2.75
C SER A 91 -14.83 3.44 -1.80
N LEU A 92 -14.80 2.11 -1.92
CA LEU A 92 -13.93 1.25 -1.12
C LEU A 92 -12.46 1.43 -1.49
N VAL A 93 -12.16 1.60 -2.78
CA VAL A 93 -10.83 1.95 -3.28
C VAL A 93 -10.34 3.24 -2.64
N THR A 94 -11.16 4.30 -2.65
CA THR A 94 -10.83 5.57 -2.00
C THR A 94 -10.57 5.38 -0.51
N GLN A 95 -11.43 4.64 0.19
CA GLN A 95 -11.25 4.35 1.62
C GLN A 95 -9.93 3.59 1.89
N MET A 96 -9.59 2.60 1.08
CA MET A 96 -8.36 1.84 1.23
C MET A 96 -7.11 2.71 1.04
N LYS A 97 -7.11 3.59 0.04
CA LYS A 97 -6.05 4.58 -0.14
C LYS A 97 -5.92 5.48 1.08
N VAL A 98 -7.03 6.10 1.53
CA VAL A 98 -7.04 6.99 2.70
C VAL A 98 -6.50 6.28 3.95
N LEU A 99 -6.96 5.06 4.23
CA LEU A 99 -6.49 4.28 5.38
C LEU A 99 -5.00 3.92 5.29
N PHE A 100 -4.49 3.65 4.08
CA PHE A 100 -3.07 3.40 3.88
C PHE A 100 -2.24 4.66 4.12
N VAL A 101 -2.69 5.81 3.61
CA VAL A 101 -2.05 7.11 3.85
C VAL A 101 -1.98 7.42 5.34
N MET A 102 -3.11 7.36 6.04
CA MET A 102 -3.18 7.61 7.49
C MET A 102 -2.24 6.68 8.28
N TYR A 103 -2.16 5.41 7.87
CA TYR A 103 -1.27 4.43 8.47
C TYR A 103 0.21 4.80 8.28
N VAL A 104 0.59 5.25 7.07
CA VAL A 104 1.96 5.70 6.77
C VAL A 104 2.30 6.98 7.53
N GLU A 105 1.43 7.99 7.52
CA GLU A 105 1.59 9.24 8.29
C GLU A 105 1.81 8.94 9.78
N GLN A 106 0.96 8.11 10.38
CA GLN A 106 1.04 7.75 11.78
C GLN A 106 2.35 7.02 12.13
N LYS A 107 2.77 6.05 11.30
CA LYS A 107 3.95 5.21 11.60
C LYS A 107 5.27 5.95 11.38
N LEU A 108 5.32 6.80 10.37
CA LEU A 108 6.49 7.61 10.05
C LEU A 108 6.51 8.95 10.80
N ASP A 109 5.39 9.30 11.46
CA ASP A 109 5.21 10.54 12.20
C ASP A 109 5.43 11.76 11.29
N ILE A 110 4.78 11.75 10.13
CA ILE A 110 4.80 12.81 9.13
C ILE A 110 3.37 13.29 8.85
N ARG A 111 3.24 14.48 8.28
CA ARG A 111 1.99 15.00 7.73
C ARG A 111 2.16 15.25 6.24
N LEU A 112 1.24 14.75 5.43
CA LEU A 112 1.17 15.02 4.00
C LEU A 112 0.03 16.01 3.72
N GLU A 113 0.18 16.84 2.69
CA GLU A 113 -0.87 17.76 2.29
C GLU A 113 -2.01 17.00 1.60
N ASP A 114 -3.25 17.24 2.05
CA ASP A 114 -4.43 16.49 1.59
C ASP A 114 -4.63 16.63 0.07
N ASP A 115 -4.33 17.79 -0.51
CA ASP A 115 -4.44 18.05 -1.96
C ASP A 115 -3.41 17.23 -2.76
N GLU A 116 -2.16 17.16 -2.29
CA GLU A 116 -1.11 16.35 -2.95
C GLU A 116 -1.44 14.85 -2.86
N VAL A 117 -1.90 14.39 -1.70
CA VAL A 117 -2.33 13.01 -1.50
C VAL A 117 -3.52 12.67 -2.40
N THR A 118 -4.50 13.57 -2.50
CA THR A 118 -5.70 13.35 -3.31
C THR A 118 -5.33 13.19 -4.79
N ALA A 119 -4.45 14.05 -5.31
CA ALA A 119 -3.96 14.01 -6.68
C ALA A 119 -3.06 12.81 -7.02
N THR A 120 -2.54 12.10 -6.01
CA THR A 120 -1.62 10.98 -6.21
C THR A 120 -2.34 9.69 -6.59
N GLU A 121 -2.12 9.18 -7.79
CA GLU A 121 -2.79 7.96 -8.28
C GLU A 121 -1.96 6.68 -8.09
N ASP A 122 -0.64 6.82 -8.02
CA ASP A 122 0.30 5.70 -7.98
C ASP A 122 1.27 5.76 -6.79
N LEU A 123 1.80 4.59 -6.46
CA LEU A 123 2.71 4.39 -5.34
C LEU A 123 4.04 5.10 -5.51
N LYS A 124 4.54 5.26 -6.74
CA LYS A 124 5.83 5.91 -7.00
C LYS A 124 5.76 7.40 -6.68
N THR A 125 4.73 8.07 -7.17
CA THR A 125 4.43 9.47 -6.85
C THR A 125 4.21 9.65 -5.34
N PHE A 126 3.47 8.74 -4.70
CA PHE A 126 3.26 8.75 -3.25
C PHE A 126 4.57 8.60 -2.46
N SER A 127 5.46 7.74 -2.94
CA SER A 127 6.77 7.51 -2.30
C SER A 127 7.64 8.75 -2.34
N GLY A 128 7.59 9.50 -3.44
CA GLY A 128 8.22 10.82 -3.54
C GLY A 128 7.66 11.81 -2.51
N LEU A 129 6.34 11.86 -2.33
CA LEU A 129 5.71 12.71 -1.28
C LEU A 129 6.20 12.35 0.12
N VAL A 130 6.18 11.05 0.45
CA VAL A 130 6.65 10.54 1.74
C VAL A 130 8.12 10.88 1.95
N PHE A 131 8.96 10.68 0.93
CA PHE A 131 10.38 11.01 0.99
C PHE A 131 10.63 12.51 1.23
N ARG A 132 9.93 13.39 0.50
CA ARG A 132 10.02 14.84 0.70
C ARG A 132 9.60 15.24 2.12
N ALA A 133 8.52 14.68 2.64
CA ALA A 133 8.04 14.96 4.00
C ALA A 133 9.04 14.50 5.07
N LEU A 134 9.67 13.33 4.87
CA LEU A 134 10.70 12.81 5.77
C LEU A 134 11.96 13.68 5.78
N ILE A 135 12.40 14.21 4.63
CA ILE A 135 13.56 15.11 4.59
C ILE A 135 13.24 16.45 5.27
N LYS A 136 12.05 17.02 5.04
CA LYS A 136 11.65 18.29 5.67
C LYS A 136 11.58 18.23 7.20
N LYS A 137 11.39 17.02 7.75
CA LYS A 137 11.30 16.77 9.19
C LYS A 137 12.67 16.72 9.88
N GLU A 138 13.73 16.39 9.14
CA GLU A 138 15.12 16.34 9.64
C GLU A 138 15.73 17.74 9.78
#